data_AF-I7CAX4-F1
#
_entry.id   AF-I7CAX4-F1
#
_cell.length_a   1.000
_cell.length_b   1.000
_cell.length_c   1.000
_cell.angle_alpha   90.00
_cell.angle_beta   90.00
_cell.angle_gamma   90.00
#
_symmetry.space_group_name_H-M   'P 1'
#
loop_
_entity.id
_entity.type
_entity.pdbx_description
1 polymer ?
#
loop_
_entity_poly.entity_id
_entity_poly.type
_entity_poly.pdbx_seq_one_letter_code
_entity_poly.pdbx_strand_id
1 'polypeptide(L)'
;MYRLLELGLVSRHASLFRKQGHQEEAITFECMNGWFDLIASNLQVVERYAELQRLEIEVVDVKEKFGLLRIYQHGGDEVIDRALDIAELVSGCVCEICGGLGSVSERQGWLHTRCHLHQDQDAAEHLAGSKQGYIDSYAKTVALLLWFFKEHSIGWVNQECLGLGGRRPFELLASSEGCEEIYVFIRRLDGGVGV
;
A
#
# COMPACT_ATOMS: atom_id res chain seq x y z
N MET A 1 6.77 -6.78 12.46
CA MET A 1 7.74 -6.62 11.37
C MET A 1 9.16 -6.75 11.98
N TYR A 2 10.25 -6.78 11.20
CA TYR A 2 11.59 -6.70 11.79
C TYR A 2 11.88 -5.28 12.26
N ARG A 3 12.40 -5.14 13.48
CA ARG A 3 12.72 -3.84 14.10
C ARG A 3 13.59 -2.92 13.24
N LEU A 4 14.54 -3.46 12.48
CA LEU A 4 15.38 -2.65 11.59
C LEU A 4 14.59 -2.02 10.43
N LEU A 5 13.60 -2.74 9.90
CA LEU A 5 12.73 -2.22 8.84
C LEU A 5 11.78 -1.16 9.40
N GLU A 6 11.22 -1.39 10.59
CA GLU A 6 10.38 -0.43 11.31
C GLU A 6 11.13 0.89 11.55
N LEU A 7 12.36 0.80 12.09
CA LEU A 7 13.23 1.97 12.28
C LEU A 7 13.58 2.65 10.95
N GLY A 8 13.75 1.89 9.88
CA GLY A 8 13.97 2.43 8.53
C GLY A 8 12.78 3.25 8.01
N LEU A 9 11.55 2.73 8.19
CA LEU A 9 10.32 3.45 7.83
C LEU A 9 10.17 4.73 8.66
N VAL A 10 10.32 4.61 9.99
CA VAL A 10 10.19 5.75 10.91
C VAL A 10 11.24 6.83 10.63
N SER A 11 12.48 6.44 10.36
CA SER A 11 13.57 7.37 10.04
C SER A 11 13.33 8.09 8.71
N ARG A 12 12.87 7.37 7.68
CA ARG A 12 12.66 7.93 6.34
C ARG A 12 11.45 8.86 6.27
N HIS A 13 10.37 8.53 6.98
CA HIS A 13 9.10 9.27 6.97
C HIS A 13 8.83 9.93 8.33
N ALA A 14 9.87 10.49 8.94
CA ALA A 14 9.83 10.99 10.31
C ALA A 14 8.78 12.08 10.55
N SER A 15 8.30 12.76 9.50
CA SER A 15 7.24 13.75 9.62
C SER A 15 5.88 13.12 9.99
N LEU A 16 5.60 11.92 9.48
CA LEU A 16 4.37 11.17 9.73
C LEU A 16 4.32 10.51 11.11
N PHE A 17 5.46 10.39 11.80
CA PHE A 17 5.57 9.70 13.09
C PHE A 17 5.90 10.67 14.24
N ARG A 18 5.83 11.98 13.98
CA ARG A 18 6.08 13.00 14.99
C ARG A 18 4.82 13.19 15.85
N LYS A 19 4.93 12.89 17.14
CA LYS A 19 3.82 13.02 18.10
C LYS A 19 3.28 14.44 18.18
N GLN A 20 2.00 14.63 17.89
CA GLN A 20 1.30 15.88 18.13
C GLN A 20 0.46 15.78 19.41
N GLY A 21 1.08 16.04 20.56
CA GLY A 21 0.36 16.33 21.82
C GLY A 21 -0.50 15.21 22.43
N HIS A 22 -0.65 14.05 21.79
CA HIS A 22 -1.27 12.85 22.37
C HIS A 22 -0.23 11.97 23.08
N GLN A 23 -0.68 11.20 24.08
CA GLN A 23 0.16 10.47 25.04
C GLN A 23 1.25 9.60 24.37
N GLU A 24 2.28 9.27 25.15
CA GLU A 24 3.51 8.56 24.77
C GLU A 24 3.34 7.13 24.20
N GLU A 25 2.24 6.77 23.56
CA GLU A 25 2.12 5.46 22.91
C GLU A 25 3.12 5.38 21.74
N ALA A 26 3.95 4.35 21.75
CA ALA A 26 4.90 4.08 20.68
C ALA A 26 4.14 3.54 19.48
N ILE A 27 4.55 3.93 18.26
CA ILE A 27 4.04 3.29 17.05
C ILE A 27 4.24 1.78 17.13
N THR A 28 3.22 1.02 16.73
CA THR A 28 3.26 -0.44 16.69
C THR A 28 3.20 -0.95 15.25
N PHE A 29 4.01 -1.96 14.94
CA PHE A 29 4.02 -2.65 13.64
C PHE A 29 3.67 -4.13 13.82
N GLU A 30 2.37 -4.45 13.73
CA GLU A 30 1.82 -5.81 13.89
C GLU A 30 1.55 -6.48 12.54
N CYS A 31 2.55 -6.46 11.66
CA CYS A 31 2.49 -7.10 10.35
C CYS A 31 3.82 -7.75 9.97
N MET A 32 3.81 -8.58 8.92
CA MET A 32 4.99 -9.28 8.42
C MET A 32 5.77 -8.44 7.38
N ASN A 33 7.02 -8.85 7.09
CA ASN A 33 7.97 -8.04 6.33
C ASN A 33 7.68 -7.94 4.84
N GLY A 34 6.90 -8.86 4.27
CA GLY A 34 6.56 -8.87 2.85
C GLY A 34 5.78 -7.64 2.40
N TRP A 35 5.11 -6.95 3.32
CA TRP A 35 4.42 -5.69 3.03
C TRP A 35 5.31 -4.44 3.18
N PHE A 36 6.60 -4.59 3.52
CA PHE A 36 7.50 -3.44 3.73
C PHE A 36 7.50 -2.47 2.55
N ASP A 37 7.69 -2.95 1.32
CA ASP A 37 7.73 -2.10 0.13
C ASP A 37 6.37 -1.40 -0.12
N LEU A 38 5.25 -2.09 0.14
CA LEU A 38 3.91 -1.51 0.03
C LEU A 38 3.71 -0.40 1.08
N ILE A 39 4.08 -0.64 2.33
CA ILE A 39 4.02 0.36 3.41
C ILE A 39 4.90 1.56 3.07
N ALA A 40 6.16 1.34 2.70
CA ALA A 40 7.09 2.41 2.33
C ALA A 40 6.55 3.27 1.18
N SER A 41 6.02 2.63 0.13
CA SER A 41 5.46 3.33 -1.03
C SER A 41 4.23 4.15 -0.67
N ASN A 42 3.39 3.66 0.24
CA ASN A 42 2.19 4.38 0.65
C ASN A 42 2.51 5.56 1.58
N LEU A 43 3.43 5.37 2.54
CA LEU A 43 3.93 6.47 3.37
C LEU A 43 4.56 7.59 2.52
N GLN A 44 5.27 7.25 1.43
CA GLN A 44 5.78 8.24 0.49
C GLN A 44 4.68 9.06 -0.21
N VAL A 45 3.56 8.43 -0.58
CA VAL A 45 2.39 9.14 -1.17
C VAL A 45 1.77 10.06 -0.13
N VAL A 46 1.49 9.52 1.06
CA VAL A 46 0.83 10.22 2.16
C VAL A 46 1.66 11.42 2.64
N GLU A 47 2.94 11.23 2.93
CA GLU A 47 3.86 12.27 3.38
C GLU A 47 3.92 13.42 2.36
N ARG A 48 4.17 13.09 1.09
CA ARG A 48 4.25 14.11 0.03
C ARG A 48 2.94 14.86 -0.14
N TYR A 49 1.79 14.17 -0.09
CA TYR A 49 0.50 14.82 -0.22
C TYR A 49 0.21 15.74 0.96
N ALA A 50 0.45 15.27 2.19
CA ALA A 50 0.28 16.05 3.41
C ALA A 50 1.15 17.31 3.41
N GLU A 51 2.42 17.21 3.00
CA GLU A 51 3.32 18.36 2.84
C GLU A 51 2.77 19.39 1.84
N LEU A 52 2.30 18.94 0.68
CA LEU A 52 1.78 19.83 -0.36
C LEU A 52 0.48 20.52 0.06
N GLN A 53 -0.39 19.82 0.78
CA GLN A 53 -1.66 20.35 1.28
C GLN A 53 -1.55 21.04 2.65
N ARG A 54 -0.38 20.99 3.29
CA ARG A 54 -0.15 21.48 4.66
C ARG A 54 -1.11 20.84 5.67
N LEU A 55 -1.28 19.52 5.57
CA LEU A 55 -2.10 18.74 6.48
C LEU A 55 -1.25 18.26 7.66
N GLU A 56 -1.81 18.34 8.85
CA GLU A 56 -1.27 17.67 10.03
C GLU A 56 -1.73 16.21 10.00
N ILE A 57 -0.79 15.28 10.12
CA ILE A 57 -1.05 13.84 10.13
C ILE A 57 -0.06 13.10 11.01
N GLU A 58 -0.54 12.10 11.73
CA GLU A 58 0.26 11.21 12.56
C GLU A 58 -0.16 9.75 12.32
N VAL A 59 0.75 8.91 11.84
CA VAL A 59 0.54 7.46 11.73
C VAL A 59 0.75 6.82 13.10
N VAL A 60 -0.24 6.07 13.58
CA VAL A 60 -0.27 5.53 14.95
C VAL A 60 -0.12 4.00 15.01
N ASP A 61 -0.55 3.28 13.97
CA ASP A 61 -0.51 1.81 13.98
C ASP A 61 -0.43 1.26 12.55
N VAL A 62 0.34 0.18 12.36
CA VAL A 62 0.49 -0.52 11.09
C VAL A 62 0.36 -2.02 11.35
N LYS A 63 -0.75 -2.62 10.94
CA LYS A 63 -1.09 -3.99 11.34
C LYS A 63 -1.76 -4.82 10.26
N GLU A 64 -1.67 -6.13 10.42
CA GLU A 64 -2.54 -7.07 9.73
C GLU A 64 -3.93 -7.07 10.36
N LYS A 65 -4.96 -7.10 9.53
CA LYS A 65 -6.34 -7.34 9.95
C LYS A 65 -7.14 -8.00 8.82
N PHE A 66 -7.65 -9.20 9.09
CA PHE A 66 -8.43 -10.02 8.15
C PHE A 66 -7.68 -10.39 6.86
N GLY A 67 -6.39 -10.69 6.99
CA GLY A 67 -5.48 -11.03 5.91
C GLY A 67 -4.96 -9.81 5.13
N LEU A 68 -5.29 -8.60 5.55
CA LEU A 68 -4.99 -7.35 4.84
C LEU A 68 -4.20 -6.38 5.72
N LEU A 69 -3.48 -5.46 5.08
CA LEU A 69 -2.75 -4.38 5.74
C LEU A 69 -3.71 -3.26 6.14
N ARG A 70 -3.52 -2.72 7.35
CA ARG A 70 -4.11 -1.46 7.79
C ARG A 70 -3.06 -0.52 8.34
N ILE A 71 -3.11 0.72 7.89
CA ILE A 71 -2.34 1.83 8.43
C ILE A 71 -3.36 2.78 9.06
N TYR A 72 -3.24 3.04 10.35
CA TYR A 72 -4.09 3.95 11.09
C TYR A 72 -3.37 5.26 11.35
N GLN A 73 -4.13 6.34 11.27
CA GLN A 73 -3.64 7.71 11.35
C GLN A 73 -4.61 8.60 12.13
N HIS A 74 -4.07 9.66 12.70
CA HIS A 74 -4.78 10.84 13.16
C HIS A 74 -4.55 12.00 12.19
N GLY A 75 -5.55 12.87 12.03
CA GLY A 75 -5.48 13.96 11.06
C GLY A 75 -5.59 13.48 9.61
N GLY A 76 -4.99 14.24 8.70
CA GLY A 76 -5.14 14.01 7.26
C GLY A 76 -6.52 14.40 6.71
N ASP A 77 -6.82 13.90 5.51
CA ASP A 77 -8.08 14.12 4.82
C ASP A 77 -8.52 12.88 4.03
N GLU A 78 -9.65 12.98 3.35
CA GLU A 78 -10.21 11.86 2.61
C GLU A 78 -9.33 11.40 1.42
N VAL A 79 -8.37 12.20 0.93
CA VAL A 79 -7.44 11.75 -0.13
C VAL A 79 -6.39 10.81 0.47
N ILE A 80 -5.92 11.13 1.68
CA ILE A 80 -5.07 10.23 2.46
C ILE A 80 -5.83 8.93 2.78
N ASP A 81 -7.08 9.02 3.24
CA ASP A 81 -7.88 7.83 3.53
C ASP A 81 -7.97 6.91 2.30
N ARG A 82 -8.23 7.49 1.11
CA ARG A 82 -8.24 6.73 -0.15
C ARG A 82 -6.88 6.13 -0.51
N ALA A 83 -5.77 6.82 -0.23
CA ALA A 83 -4.45 6.26 -0.47
C ALA A 83 -4.20 5.01 0.39
N LEU A 84 -4.65 5.04 1.64
CA LEU A 84 -4.53 3.92 2.59
C LEU A 84 -5.48 2.78 2.24
N ASP A 85 -6.73 3.07 1.86
CA ASP A 85 -7.71 2.09 1.37
C ASP A 85 -7.21 1.35 0.12
N ILE A 86 -6.52 2.06 -0.81
CA ILE A 86 -5.87 1.41 -1.95
C ILE A 86 -4.78 0.43 -1.46
N ALA A 87 -3.95 0.81 -0.48
CA ALA A 87 -2.97 -0.12 0.09
C ALA A 87 -3.62 -1.33 0.76
N GLU A 88 -4.74 -1.17 1.47
CA GLU A 88 -5.50 -2.28 2.05
C GLU A 88 -5.91 -3.27 0.95
N LEU A 89 -6.49 -2.79 -0.16
CA LEU A 89 -6.85 -3.65 -1.31
C LEU A 89 -5.63 -4.34 -1.92
N VAL A 90 -4.57 -3.59 -2.20
CA VAL A 90 -3.33 -4.12 -2.83
C VAL A 90 -2.66 -5.16 -1.94
N SER A 91 -2.72 -4.99 -0.62
CA SER A 91 -2.13 -5.95 0.32
C SER A 91 -2.71 -7.35 0.18
N GLY A 92 -3.96 -7.49 -0.26
CA GLY A 92 -4.62 -8.77 -0.56
C GLY A 92 -4.05 -9.52 -1.77
N CYS A 93 -3.18 -8.85 -2.55
CA CYS A 93 -2.46 -9.40 -3.68
C CYS A 93 -0.94 -9.54 -3.41
N VAL A 94 -0.47 -9.18 -2.21
CA VAL A 94 0.95 -9.18 -1.85
C VAL A 94 1.17 -10.13 -0.68
N CYS A 95 2.05 -11.11 -0.86
CA CYS A 95 2.41 -12.05 0.19
C CYS A 95 2.99 -11.33 1.40
N GLU A 96 2.35 -11.48 2.56
CA GLU A 96 2.77 -10.86 3.82
C GLU A 96 4.17 -11.30 4.27
N ILE A 97 4.67 -12.46 3.81
CA ILE A 97 5.98 -12.99 4.18
C ILE A 97 7.10 -12.44 3.28
N CYS A 98 6.98 -12.58 1.95
CA CYS A 98 8.07 -12.28 1.03
C CYS A 98 7.83 -11.11 0.08
N GLY A 99 6.63 -10.53 0.04
CA GLY A 99 6.26 -9.44 -0.86
C GLY A 99 5.99 -9.87 -2.30
N GLY A 100 6.13 -11.15 -2.64
CA GLY A 100 5.71 -11.69 -3.94
C GLY A 100 4.20 -11.62 -4.17
N LEU A 101 3.73 -11.93 -5.37
CA LEU A 101 2.29 -12.01 -5.65
C LEU A 101 1.65 -13.12 -4.80
N GLY A 102 0.57 -12.77 -4.11
CA GLY A 102 -0.15 -13.66 -3.22
C GLY A 102 -1.66 -13.52 -3.38
N SER A 103 -2.39 -14.34 -2.65
CA SER A 103 -3.84 -14.22 -2.54
C SER A 103 -4.29 -14.47 -1.11
N VAL A 104 -5.40 -13.84 -0.72
CA VAL A 104 -6.06 -14.10 0.55
C VAL A 104 -6.55 -15.55 0.58
N SER A 105 -6.27 -16.25 1.68
CA SER A 105 -6.77 -17.59 1.96
C SER A 105 -7.01 -17.76 3.46
N GLU A 106 -7.91 -18.69 3.81
CA GLU A 106 -8.17 -19.05 5.19
C GLU A 106 -7.30 -20.25 5.59
N ARG A 107 -6.72 -20.16 6.79
CA ARG A 107 -6.00 -21.26 7.43
C ARG A 107 -6.25 -21.23 8.93
N GLN A 108 -6.77 -22.33 9.47
CA GLN A 108 -6.98 -22.52 10.92
C GLN A 108 -7.83 -21.40 11.57
N GLY A 109 -8.81 -20.87 10.85
CA GLY A 109 -9.70 -19.80 11.27
C GLY A 109 -9.15 -18.38 11.05
N TRP A 110 -7.96 -18.23 10.45
CA TRP A 110 -7.32 -16.94 10.23
C TRP A 110 -7.14 -16.67 8.73
N LEU A 111 -7.34 -15.41 8.33
CA LEU A 111 -7.11 -14.97 6.96
C LEU A 111 -5.67 -14.50 6.80
N HIS A 112 -5.06 -14.89 5.70
CA HIS A 112 -3.67 -14.58 5.37
C HIS A 112 -3.52 -14.29 3.88
N THR A 113 -2.70 -13.31 3.51
CA THR A 113 -2.31 -13.11 2.11
C THR A 113 -0.94 -13.72 1.85
N ARG A 114 -0.89 -14.82 1.08
CA ARG A 114 0.35 -15.57 0.84
C ARG A 114 0.51 -16.01 -0.60
N CYS A 115 1.76 -16.12 -1.06
CA CYS A 115 2.07 -16.74 -2.34
C CYS A 115 2.08 -18.28 -2.20
N HIS A 116 2.06 -18.99 -3.32
CA HIS A 116 2.06 -20.46 -3.35
C HIS A 116 3.23 -21.11 -2.58
N LEU A 117 4.37 -20.43 -2.46
CA LEU A 117 5.52 -20.93 -1.68
C LEU A 117 5.33 -20.81 -0.15
N HIS A 118 4.44 -19.92 0.27
CA HIS A 118 4.24 -19.54 1.67
C HIS A 118 2.87 -19.95 2.24
N GLN A 119 1.97 -20.53 1.43
CA GLN A 119 0.63 -20.95 1.86
C GLN A 119 0.66 -21.76 3.17
N ASP A 120 1.56 -22.74 3.24
CA ASP A 120 1.67 -23.66 4.38
C ASP A 120 2.72 -23.28 5.44
N GLN A 121 3.41 -22.15 5.30
CA GLN A 121 4.46 -21.75 6.25
C GLN A 121 3.92 -21.01 7.48
N ASP A 122 4.34 -21.40 8.67
CA ASP A 122 3.95 -20.76 9.95
C ASP A 122 4.84 -19.57 10.32
N ALA A 123 5.24 -18.75 9.33
CA ALA A 123 6.17 -17.62 9.48
C ALA A 123 7.63 -18.03 9.81
N ALA A 124 8.31 -18.69 8.87
CA ALA A 124 9.77 -18.76 8.92
C ALA A 124 10.39 -17.43 8.44
N GLU A 125 11.49 -17.04 9.08
CA GLU A 125 12.30 -15.85 8.83
C GLU A 125 12.79 -15.79 7.37
N HIS A 126 11.95 -15.28 6.47
CA HIS A 126 12.37 -14.94 5.12
C HIS A 126 12.78 -13.47 5.10
N LEU A 127 14.00 -13.20 4.65
CA LEU A 127 14.36 -11.85 4.23
C LEU A 127 13.49 -11.52 3.01
N ALA A 128 12.51 -10.63 3.20
CA ALA A 128 11.83 -10.02 2.08
C ALA A 128 12.87 -9.33 1.20
N GLY A 129 12.94 -9.74 -0.07
CA GLY A 129 13.72 -9.02 -1.07
C GLY A 129 12.93 -7.79 -1.49
N SER A 130 13.52 -6.60 -1.40
CA SER A 130 12.90 -5.40 -1.97
C SER A 130 12.83 -5.55 -3.49
N LYS A 131 11.67 -5.26 -4.07
CA LYS A 131 11.49 -5.26 -5.51
C LYS A 131 12.05 -3.96 -6.07
N GLN A 132 13.12 -4.06 -6.87
CA GLN A 132 13.76 -2.91 -7.49
C GLN A 132 12.72 -2.03 -8.22
N GLY A 133 12.63 -0.76 -7.83
CA GLY A 133 11.76 0.23 -8.47
C GLY A 133 10.28 0.18 -8.09
N TYR A 134 9.81 -0.81 -7.32
CA TYR A 134 8.38 -0.93 -6.98
C TYR A 134 7.86 0.29 -6.20
N ILE A 135 8.64 0.75 -5.20
CA ILE A 135 8.25 1.87 -4.33
C ILE A 135 7.91 3.12 -5.17
N ASP A 136 8.82 3.50 -6.07
CA ASP A 136 8.63 4.69 -6.93
C ASP A 136 7.50 4.49 -7.94
N SER A 137 7.41 3.31 -8.56
CA SER A 137 6.34 2.97 -9.51
C SER A 137 4.97 3.04 -8.86
N TYR A 138 4.81 2.45 -7.67
CA TYR A 138 3.57 2.49 -6.91
C TYR A 138 3.23 3.94 -6.53
N ALA A 139 4.16 4.65 -5.87
CA ALA A 139 3.88 5.99 -5.36
C ALA A 139 3.49 6.98 -6.47
N LYS A 140 4.20 6.96 -7.60
CA LYS A 140 3.90 7.77 -8.78
C LYS A 140 2.52 7.44 -9.37
N THR A 141 2.20 6.14 -9.45
CA THR A 141 0.96 5.66 -10.06
C THR A 141 -0.25 6.00 -9.18
N VAL A 142 -0.17 5.71 -7.88
CA VAL A 142 -1.25 6.01 -6.94
C VAL A 142 -1.48 7.52 -6.82
N ALA A 143 -0.43 8.34 -6.80
CA ALA A 143 -0.58 9.79 -6.81
C ALA A 143 -1.32 10.31 -8.07
N LEU A 144 -0.99 9.77 -9.26
CA LEU A 144 -1.70 10.12 -10.51
C LEU A 144 -3.16 9.65 -10.47
N LEU A 145 -3.40 8.44 -9.97
CA LEU A 145 -4.72 7.85 -9.83
C LEU A 145 -5.62 8.69 -8.94
N LEU A 146 -5.15 9.05 -7.74
CA LEU A 146 -5.88 9.88 -6.79
C LEU A 146 -6.20 11.26 -7.39
N TRP A 147 -5.25 11.87 -8.11
CA TRP A 147 -5.46 13.15 -8.79
C TRP A 147 -6.52 13.05 -9.90
N PHE A 148 -6.49 11.98 -10.70
CA PHE A 148 -7.34 11.82 -11.86
C PHE A 148 -8.78 11.42 -11.48
N PHE A 149 -8.93 10.37 -10.66
CA PHE A 149 -10.24 9.82 -10.29
C PHE A 149 -10.87 10.46 -9.05
N LYS A 150 -10.07 11.15 -8.22
CA LYS A 150 -10.54 11.89 -7.05
C LYS A 150 -11.38 11.00 -6.12
N GLU A 151 -12.62 11.40 -5.81
CA GLU A 151 -13.54 10.65 -4.96
C GLU A 151 -13.90 9.26 -5.48
N HIS A 152 -13.73 9.02 -6.79
CA HIS A 152 -14.02 7.74 -7.44
C HIS A 152 -12.84 6.75 -7.43
N SER A 153 -11.70 7.13 -6.85
CA SER A 153 -10.46 6.33 -6.90
C SER A 153 -10.67 4.89 -6.41
N ILE A 154 -11.34 4.70 -5.26
CA ILE A 154 -11.60 3.38 -4.68
C ILE A 154 -12.53 2.53 -5.55
N GLY A 155 -13.61 3.16 -6.05
CA GLY A 155 -14.53 2.49 -6.96
C GLY A 155 -13.82 2.04 -8.23
N TRP A 156 -12.96 2.90 -8.79
CA TRP A 156 -12.23 2.59 -10.01
C TRP A 156 -11.18 1.49 -9.83
N VAL A 157 -10.42 1.47 -8.72
CA VAL A 157 -9.44 0.39 -8.51
C VAL A 157 -10.07 -0.97 -8.28
N ASN A 158 -11.30 -1.02 -7.77
CA ASN A 158 -12.00 -2.25 -7.37
C ASN A 158 -12.99 -2.77 -8.43
N GLN A 159 -13.07 -2.13 -9.60
CA GLN A 159 -13.87 -2.61 -10.73
C GLN A 159 -12.98 -3.15 -11.84
N GLU A 160 -13.51 -4.09 -12.62
CA GLU A 160 -12.82 -4.59 -13.82
C GLU A 160 -12.67 -3.47 -14.84
N CYS A 161 -11.47 -3.33 -15.42
CA CYS A 161 -11.18 -2.34 -16.43
C CYS A 161 -10.83 -3.04 -17.76
N LEU A 162 -11.69 -2.90 -18.78
CA LEU A 162 -11.48 -3.54 -20.09
C LEU A 162 -10.16 -3.13 -20.75
N GLY A 163 -9.79 -1.85 -20.66
CA GLY A 163 -8.51 -1.36 -21.19
C GLY A 163 -7.28 -1.82 -20.42
N LEU A 164 -7.46 -2.53 -19.29
CA LEU A 164 -6.43 -3.24 -18.53
C LEU A 164 -6.61 -4.77 -18.61
N GLY A 165 -7.30 -5.25 -19.64
CA GLY A 165 -7.53 -6.67 -19.89
C GLY A 165 -8.60 -7.30 -19.00
N GLY A 166 -9.54 -6.49 -18.48
CA GLY A 166 -10.60 -6.94 -17.58
C GLY A 166 -10.12 -7.18 -16.13
N ARG A 167 -8.88 -6.84 -15.82
CA ARG A 167 -8.32 -6.94 -14.45
C ARG A 167 -8.76 -5.76 -13.60
N ARG A 168 -8.79 -5.95 -12.29
CA ARG A 168 -9.03 -4.85 -11.34
C ARG A 168 -7.72 -4.10 -11.11
N PRO A 169 -7.69 -2.77 -11.19
CA PRO A 169 -6.44 -2.04 -11.04
C PRO A 169 -5.69 -2.30 -9.72
N PHE A 170 -6.37 -2.57 -8.60
CA PHE A 170 -5.65 -2.90 -7.35
C PHE A 170 -4.79 -4.18 -7.48
N GLU A 171 -5.18 -5.15 -8.32
CA GLU A 171 -4.42 -6.37 -8.54
C GLU A 171 -3.10 -6.09 -9.27
N LEU A 172 -3.12 -5.10 -10.18
CA LEU A 172 -1.95 -4.67 -10.95
C LEU A 172 -0.98 -3.84 -10.11
N LEU A 173 -1.49 -3.06 -9.17
CA LEU A 173 -0.67 -2.27 -8.25
C LEU A 173 0.26 -3.12 -7.37
N ALA A 174 0.09 -4.45 -7.31
CA ALA A 174 0.98 -5.37 -6.58
C ALA A 174 2.35 -5.62 -7.25
N SER A 175 2.58 -5.09 -8.47
CA SER A 175 3.87 -5.17 -9.18
C SER A 175 4.28 -3.86 -9.85
N SER A 176 5.58 -3.69 -10.10
CA SER A 176 6.13 -2.51 -10.79
C SER A 176 5.59 -2.40 -12.21
N GLU A 177 5.45 -3.52 -12.90
CA GLU A 177 4.93 -3.61 -14.27
C GLU A 177 3.45 -3.21 -14.32
N GLY A 178 2.63 -3.69 -13.38
CA GLY A 178 1.22 -3.35 -13.33
C GLY A 178 0.99 -1.88 -12.92
N CYS A 179 1.85 -1.33 -12.05
CA CYS A 179 1.86 0.12 -11.79
C CYS A 179 2.10 0.92 -13.07
N GLU A 180 3.12 0.56 -13.88
CA GLU A 180 3.41 1.28 -15.12
C GLU A 180 2.28 1.12 -16.15
N GLU A 181 1.64 -0.05 -16.22
CA GLU A 181 0.47 -0.27 -17.08
C GLU A 181 -0.68 0.69 -16.73
N ILE A 182 -1.02 0.79 -15.44
CA ILE A 182 -2.04 1.74 -14.95
C ILE A 182 -1.61 3.19 -15.22
N TYR A 183 -0.35 3.53 -14.97
CA TYR A 183 0.18 4.87 -15.20
C TYR A 183 0.00 5.28 -16.66
N VAL A 184 0.40 4.43 -17.60
CA VAL A 184 0.25 4.67 -19.04
C VAL A 184 -1.23 4.74 -19.43
N PHE A 185 -2.07 3.87 -18.87
CA PHE A 185 -3.51 3.88 -19.09
C PHE A 185 -4.14 5.24 -18.71
N ILE A 186 -3.87 5.73 -17.49
CA ILE A 186 -4.40 7.01 -17.02
C ILE A 186 -3.86 8.18 -17.87
N ARG A 187 -2.59 8.14 -18.27
CA ARG A 187 -2.00 9.16 -19.16
C ARG A 187 -2.65 9.21 -20.54
N ARG A 188 -3.07 8.06 -21.08
CA ARG A 188 -3.82 8.00 -22.33
C ARG A 188 -5.21 8.63 -22.19
N LEU A 189 -5.90 8.32 -21.09
CA LEU A 189 -7.19 8.96 -20.78
C LEU A 189 -7.06 10.48 -20.64
N ASP A 190 -6.07 10.96 -19.90
CA ASP A 190 -5.78 12.40 -19.71
C ASP A 190 -5.49 13.10 -21.05
N GLY A 191 -4.79 12.43 -21.97
CA GLY A 191 -4.52 12.91 -23.32
C GLY A 191 -5.68 12.77 -24.32
N GLY A 192 -6.85 12.27 -23.89
CA GLY A 192 -8.01 12.05 -24.76
C GLY A 192 -7.85 10.89 -25.75
N VAL A 193 -6.88 10.00 -25.55
CA VAL A 193 -6.70 8.79 -26.34
C VAL A 193 -7.64 7.72 -25.80
N GLY A 194 -8.60 7.28 -26.62
CA GLY A 194 -9.52 6.20 -26.27
C GLY A 194 -8.77 4.91 -25.93
N VAL A 195 -9.27 4.20 -24.92
CA VAL A 195 -8.68 2.96 -24.36
C VAL A 195 -9.68 1.82 -24.42
#